data_AF-A0A7R9Z440-F1
#
_entry.id   AF-A0A7R9Z440-F1
#
_cell.length_a   1.000
_cell.length_b   1.000
_cell.length_c   1.000
_cell.angle_alpha   90.00
_cell.angle_beta   90.00
_cell.angle_gamma   90.00
#
_symmetry.space_group_name_H-M   'P 1'
#
loop_
_entity.id
_entity.type
_entity.pdbx_description
1 polymer ?
#
loop_
_entity_poly.entity_id
_entity_poly.type
_entity_poly.pdbx_seq_one_letter_code
_entity_poly.pdbx_strand_id
1 'polypeptide(L)'
;GKSLKNKPWTIAALNRIGFTWKVKDHVWDDHYAHLLQFKAKHGHVNVPYNPPYEPDPKLVTWLNAQRSKYWKLQRGEESHLTPERLRLLNEAGVDWTPTKNLWMSRLEELKRYKEKHGHCHVREQKNDPDFPLAQWVRRQRVMYDKHVAGGKTALTPERIKLLEENGLYLDVKEDKWRSRYRLLLEFKEEHNNVFLAEGDNPRPMLKAWAQDQRKEFSKKKEGKPSTL
;
A
#
# COMPACT_ATOMS: atom_id res chain seq x y z
N GLY A 1 -33.05 -52.01 6.16
CA GLY A 1 -31.84 -52.30 5.34
C GLY A 1 -30.60 -51.80 6.06
N LYS A 2 -29.52 -52.58 6.11
CA LYS A 2 -28.27 -52.21 6.82
C LYS A 2 -27.63 -50.98 6.16
N SER A 3 -27.35 -49.94 6.95
CA SER A 3 -26.77 -48.67 6.49
C SER A 3 -25.46 -48.87 5.71
N LEU A 4 -25.36 -48.25 4.54
CA LEU A 4 -24.16 -48.27 3.69
C LEU A 4 -23.11 -47.23 4.13
N LYS A 5 -23.45 -46.33 5.06
CA LYS A 5 -22.67 -45.10 5.31
C LYS A 5 -21.25 -45.31 5.86
N ASN A 6 -20.96 -46.47 6.45
CA ASN A 6 -19.67 -46.75 7.12
C ASN A 6 -18.98 -48.03 6.64
N LYS A 7 -19.33 -48.54 5.44
CA LYS A 7 -18.64 -49.73 4.93
C LYS A 7 -17.23 -49.36 4.44
N PRO A 8 -16.20 -50.20 4.66
CA PRO A 8 -14.85 -49.90 4.19
C PRO A 8 -14.77 -49.60 2.69
N TRP A 9 -15.54 -50.32 1.87
CA TRP A 9 -15.59 -50.10 0.43
C TRP A 9 -16.29 -48.80 0.01
N THR A 10 -17.27 -48.30 0.79
CA THR A 10 -17.93 -47.02 0.48
C THR A 10 -17.00 -45.84 0.74
N ILE A 11 -16.20 -45.90 1.80
CA ILE A 11 -15.17 -44.90 2.09
C ILE A 11 -14.09 -44.91 1.00
N ALA A 12 -13.63 -46.09 0.57
CA ALA A 12 -12.63 -46.23 -0.48
C ALA A 12 -13.13 -45.71 -1.85
N ALA A 13 -14.40 -45.95 -2.20
CA ALA A 13 -15.00 -45.45 -3.44
C ALA A 13 -15.08 -43.91 -3.45
N LEU A 14 -15.45 -43.30 -2.32
CA LEU A 14 -15.52 -41.86 -2.15
C LEU A 14 -14.10 -41.22 -2.18
N ASN A 15 -13.10 -41.83 -1.54
CA ASN A 15 -11.71 -41.37 -1.63
C ASN A 15 -11.19 -41.37 -3.08
N ARG A 16 -11.55 -42.39 -3.87
CA ARG A 16 -11.06 -42.55 -5.26
C ARG A 16 -11.51 -41.44 -6.20
N ILE A 17 -12.63 -40.77 -5.89
CA ILE A 17 -13.15 -39.63 -6.66
C ILE A 17 -12.78 -38.28 -6.03
N GLY A 18 -11.87 -38.28 -5.04
CA GLY A 18 -11.48 -37.06 -4.34
C GLY A 18 -12.59 -36.46 -3.46
N PHE A 19 -13.49 -37.30 -2.94
CA PHE A 19 -14.61 -36.83 -2.12
C PHE A 19 -14.13 -36.11 -0.86
N THR A 20 -14.53 -34.86 -0.72
CA THR A 20 -14.20 -34.03 0.42
C THR A 20 -14.99 -34.43 1.66
N TRP A 21 -14.34 -35.12 2.60
CA TRP A 21 -14.94 -35.51 3.88
C TRP A 21 -15.16 -34.34 4.85
N LYS A 22 -14.39 -33.27 4.69
CA LYS A 22 -14.44 -32.09 5.55
C LYS A 22 -14.70 -30.85 4.69
N VAL A 23 -15.97 -30.60 4.37
CA VAL A 23 -16.40 -29.44 3.56
C VAL A 23 -15.87 -28.11 4.10
N LYS A 24 -15.73 -27.99 5.43
CA LYS A 24 -15.14 -26.81 6.09
C LYS A 24 -13.65 -26.59 5.76
N ASP A 25 -12.92 -27.63 5.37
CA ASP A 25 -11.52 -27.51 4.99
C ASP A 25 -11.37 -26.92 3.59
N HIS A 26 -12.21 -27.33 2.64
CA HIS A 26 -12.27 -26.70 1.30
C HIS A 26 -12.62 -25.21 1.37
N VAL A 27 -13.58 -24.82 2.21
CA VAL A 27 -13.94 -23.40 2.37
C VAL A 27 -12.75 -22.59 2.90
N TRP A 28 -11.93 -23.16 3.79
CA TRP A 28 -10.73 -22.48 4.25
C TRP A 28 -9.69 -22.35 3.14
N ASP A 29 -9.46 -23.43 2.38
CA ASP A 29 -8.50 -23.45 1.27
C ASP A 29 -8.89 -22.45 0.18
N ASP A 30 -10.17 -22.35 -0.17
CA ASP A 30 -10.71 -21.39 -1.14
C ASP A 30 -10.45 -19.94 -0.69
N HIS A 31 -10.71 -19.62 0.59
CA HIS A 31 -10.43 -18.30 1.12
C HIS A 31 -8.93 -18.00 1.20
N TYR A 32 -8.10 -19.00 1.51
CA TYR A 32 -6.65 -18.86 1.52
C TYR A 32 -6.11 -18.61 0.10
N ALA A 33 -6.58 -19.36 -0.91
CA ALA A 33 -6.27 -19.10 -2.30
C ALA A 33 -6.69 -17.69 -2.74
N HIS A 34 -7.87 -17.24 -2.32
CA HIS A 34 -8.35 -15.88 -2.58
C HIS A 34 -7.44 -14.81 -1.92
N LEU A 35 -6.97 -15.06 -0.70
CA LEU A 35 -6.00 -14.19 -0.04
C LEU A 35 -4.69 -14.05 -0.84
N LEU A 36 -4.19 -15.16 -1.40
CA LEU A 36 -2.97 -15.15 -2.23
C LEU A 36 -3.18 -14.38 -3.53
N GLN A 37 -4.36 -14.48 -4.16
CA GLN A 37 -4.71 -13.66 -5.33
C GLN A 37 -4.72 -12.18 -4.98
N PHE A 38 -5.32 -11.80 -3.85
CA PHE A 38 -5.29 -10.42 -3.37
C PHE A 38 -3.84 -9.94 -3.11
N LYS A 39 -3.01 -10.77 -2.47
CA LYS A 39 -1.58 -10.47 -2.24
C LYS A 39 -0.82 -10.28 -3.54
N ALA A 40 -1.07 -11.11 -4.55
CA ALA A 40 -0.43 -10.98 -5.86
C ALA A 40 -0.84 -9.66 -6.55
N LYS A 41 -2.12 -9.26 -6.45
CA LYS A 41 -2.64 -8.02 -7.04
C LYS A 41 -2.14 -6.75 -6.35
N HIS A 42 -2.03 -6.77 -5.02
CA HIS A 42 -1.79 -5.55 -4.21
C HIS A 42 -0.44 -5.53 -3.47
N GLY A 43 0.30 -6.63 -3.48
CA GLY A 43 1.57 -6.80 -2.77
C GLY A 43 1.43 -6.93 -1.24
N HIS A 44 0.21 -6.98 -0.69
CA HIS A 44 -0.05 -7.13 0.74
C HIS A 44 -1.34 -7.94 0.97
N VAL A 45 -1.52 -8.46 2.19
CA VAL A 45 -2.73 -9.22 2.60
C VAL A 45 -3.72 -8.38 3.43
N ASN A 46 -3.44 -7.09 3.60
CA ASN A 46 -4.30 -6.16 4.33
C ASN A 46 -5.49 -5.69 3.47
N VAL A 47 -6.53 -6.53 3.42
CA VAL A 47 -7.79 -6.22 2.72
C VAL A 47 -8.55 -5.14 3.50
N PRO A 48 -8.82 -3.96 2.91
CA PRO A 48 -9.57 -2.91 3.58
C PRO A 48 -11.08 -3.11 3.44
N TYR A 49 -11.83 -2.63 4.43
CA TYR A 49 -13.30 -2.73 4.46
C TYR A 49 -14.00 -1.68 3.58
N ASN A 50 -13.32 -0.57 3.27
CA ASN A 50 -13.92 0.60 2.62
C ASN A 50 -13.21 0.97 1.31
N PRO A 51 -13.87 1.77 0.45
CA PRO A 51 -13.27 2.31 -0.76
C PRO A 51 -11.90 2.92 -0.49
N PRO A 52 -10.96 2.78 -1.44
CA PRO A 52 -11.27 2.57 -2.86
C PRO A 52 -10.79 1.24 -3.48
N TYR A 53 -10.59 0.21 -2.66
CA TYR A 53 -10.45 -1.15 -3.20
C TYR A 53 -11.81 -1.67 -3.64
N GLU A 54 -11.84 -2.62 -4.59
CA GLU A 54 -13.01 -3.49 -4.76
C GLU A 54 -13.31 -4.10 -3.39
N PRO A 55 -14.47 -3.77 -2.79
CA PRO A 55 -14.77 -4.29 -1.47
C PRO A 55 -14.84 -5.80 -1.60
N ASP A 56 -14.02 -6.50 -0.82
CA ASP A 56 -14.21 -7.93 -0.57
C ASP A 56 -14.56 -8.15 0.91
N PRO A 57 -15.83 -7.88 1.29
CA PRO A 57 -16.27 -8.05 2.66
C PRO A 57 -16.15 -9.51 3.12
N LYS A 58 -16.15 -10.48 2.20
CA LYS A 58 -16.05 -11.89 2.53
C LYS A 58 -14.65 -12.22 3.01
N LEU A 59 -13.62 -11.79 2.27
CA LEU A 59 -12.23 -12.02 2.68
C LEU A 59 -11.85 -11.21 3.92
N VAL A 60 -12.35 -9.98 4.08
CA VAL A 60 -12.19 -9.20 5.31
C VAL A 60 -12.80 -9.92 6.51
N THR A 61 -14.05 -10.38 6.38
CA THR A 61 -14.75 -11.14 7.43
C THR A 61 -13.98 -12.42 7.78
N TRP A 62 -13.50 -13.14 6.77
CA TRP A 62 -12.74 -14.37 6.96
C TRP A 62 -11.41 -14.12 7.68
N LEU A 63 -10.65 -13.08 7.29
CA LEU A 63 -9.40 -12.69 7.97
C LEU A 63 -9.65 -12.32 9.42
N ASN A 64 -10.72 -11.57 9.71
CA ASN A 64 -11.10 -11.22 11.08
C ASN A 64 -11.47 -12.46 11.90
N ALA A 65 -12.14 -13.44 11.29
CA ALA A 65 -12.39 -14.73 11.94
C ALA A 65 -11.08 -15.49 12.24
N GLN A 66 -10.08 -15.47 11.35
CA GLN A 66 -8.77 -16.07 11.63
C GLN A 66 -8.07 -15.36 12.79
N ARG A 67 -8.09 -14.02 12.82
CA ARG A 67 -7.50 -13.22 13.91
C ARG A 67 -8.16 -13.50 15.25
N SER A 68 -9.48 -13.64 15.29
CA SER A 68 -10.20 -14.05 16.50
C SER A 68 -9.72 -15.43 16.99
N LYS A 69 -9.61 -16.41 16.09
CA LYS A 69 -9.11 -17.76 16.42
C LYS A 69 -7.65 -17.75 16.88
N TYR A 70 -6.81 -16.89 16.31
CA TYR A 70 -5.43 -16.70 16.75
C TYR A 70 -5.39 -16.20 18.20
N TRP A 71 -6.14 -15.15 18.54
CA TRP A 71 -6.16 -14.63 19.92
C TRP A 71 -6.82 -15.56 20.93
N LYS A 72 -7.70 -16.47 20.51
CA LYS A 72 -8.14 -17.61 21.34
C LYS A 72 -6.98 -18.55 21.64
N LEU A 73 -6.25 -18.97 20.61
CA LEU A 73 -5.07 -19.82 20.75
C LEU A 73 -4.02 -19.20 21.69
N GLN A 74 -3.74 -17.90 21.56
CA GLN A 74 -2.79 -17.19 22.43
C GLN A 74 -3.23 -17.13 23.89
N ARG A 75 -4.54 -17.18 24.17
CA ARG A 75 -5.10 -17.20 25.53
C ARG A 75 -5.23 -18.62 26.11
N GLY A 76 -4.79 -19.64 25.37
CA GLY A 76 -4.95 -21.04 25.75
C GLY A 76 -6.38 -21.57 25.61
N GLU A 77 -7.25 -20.85 24.89
CA GLU A 77 -8.63 -21.28 24.63
C GLU A 77 -8.69 -22.22 23.43
N GLU A 78 -9.77 -23.02 23.34
CA GLU A 78 -10.01 -23.89 22.19
C GLU A 78 -10.11 -23.07 20.89
N SER A 79 -9.31 -23.46 19.90
CA SER A 79 -9.22 -22.80 18.60
C SER A 79 -9.14 -23.81 17.47
N HIS A 80 -9.93 -23.58 16.42
CA HIS A 80 -9.85 -24.37 15.18
C HIS A 80 -8.76 -23.88 14.21
N LEU A 81 -7.90 -22.96 14.65
CA LEU A 81 -6.71 -22.56 13.90
C LEU A 81 -5.61 -23.61 14.12
N THR A 82 -5.57 -24.60 13.23
CA THR A 82 -4.55 -25.67 13.26
C THR A 82 -3.14 -25.09 13.06
N PRO A 83 -2.07 -25.75 13.56
CA PRO A 83 -0.69 -25.33 13.34
C PRO A 83 -0.33 -25.09 11.87
N GLU A 84 -0.82 -25.94 10.96
CA GLU A 84 -0.54 -25.79 9.53
C GLU A 84 -1.18 -24.53 8.93
N ARG A 85 -2.44 -24.26 9.23
CA ARG A 85 -3.11 -23.01 8.84
C ARG A 85 -2.43 -21.76 9.40
N LEU A 86 -1.95 -21.84 10.65
CA LEU A 86 -1.18 -20.75 11.26
C LEU A 86 0.12 -20.51 10.49
N ARG A 87 0.86 -21.57 10.14
CA ARG A 87 2.08 -21.51 9.32
C ARG A 87 1.79 -20.86 7.97
N LEU A 88 0.77 -21.33 7.24
CA LEU A 88 0.37 -20.80 5.93
C LEU A 88 -0.02 -19.31 5.98
N LEU A 89 -0.74 -18.88 7.01
CA LEU A 89 -1.14 -17.48 7.19
C LEU A 89 0.07 -16.60 7.56
N ASN A 90 1.00 -17.10 8.38
CA ASN A 90 2.26 -16.41 8.68
C ASN A 90 3.13 -16.24 7.43
N GLU A 91 3.28 -17.29 6.62
CA GLU A 91 4.02 -17.24 5.34
C GLU A 91 3.35 -16.30 4.32
N ALA A 92 2.02 -16.25 4.31
CA ALA A 92 1.29 -15.27 3.53
C ALA A 92 1.50 -13.83 4.03
N GLY A 93 2.02 -13.62 5.24
CA GLY A 93 2.28 -12.31 5.84
C GLY A 93 1.05 -11.72 6.52
N VAL A 94 0.12 -12.55 7.00
CA VAL A 94 -1.07 -12.10 7.71
C VAL A 94 -0.67 -11.47 9.03
N ASP A 95 -1.02 -10.20 9.18
CA ASP A 95 -0.88 -9.50 10.43
C ASP A 95 -2.06 -9.79 11.36
N TRP A 96 -1.72 -10.29 12.56
CA TRP A 96 -2.63 -10.59 13.66
C TRP A 96 -3.07 -9.33 14.44
N THR A 97 -2.41 -8.19 14.18
CA THR A 97 -2.63 -6.87 14.79
C THR A 97 -2.83 -5.73 13.76
N PRO A 98 -3.77 -5.89 12.81
CA PRO A 98 -3.89 -5.06 11.60
C PRO A 98 -4.07 -3.56 11.83
N THR A 99 -4.69 -3.16 12.96
CA THR A 99 -4.93 -1.75 13.27
C THR A 99 -3.65 -0.96 13.54
N LYS A 100 -2.60 -1.60 14.08
CA LYS A 100 -1.30 -0.96 14.29
C LYS A 100 -0.46 -0.93 13.00
N ASN A 101 -0.53 -1.99 12.18
CA ASN A 101 0.35 -2.12 11.03
C ASN A 101 -0.25 -1.70 9.69
N LEU A 102 -1.53 -1.31 9.60
CA LEU A 102 -2.10 -0.80 8.34
C LEU A 102 -1.30 0.39 7.80
N TRP A 103 -0.85 1.30 8.66
CA TRP A 103 -0.01 2.43 8.24
C TRP A 103 1.33 1.96 7.67
N MET A 104 1.99 0.97 8.32
CA MET A 104 3.24 0.41 7.83
C MET A 104 3.07 -0.30 6.49
N SER A 105 1.97 -1.05 6.28
CA SER A 105 1.70 -1.68 4.99
C SER A 105 1.49 -0.68 3.87
N ARG A 106 0.87 0.46 4.16
CA ARG A 106 0.72 1.56 3.19
C ARG A 106 2.03 2.23 2.86
N LEU A 107 2.93 2.35 3.84
CA LEU A 107 4.29 2.79 3.59
C LEU A 107 5.03 1.81 2.67
N GLU A 108 4.83 0.50 2.83
CA GLU A 108 5.41 -0.49 1.91
C GLU A 108 4.79 -0.44 0.49
N GLU A 109 3.49 -0.18 0.36
CA GLU A 109 2.87 0.11 -0.95
C GLU A 109 3.49 1.34 -1.61
N LEU A 110 3.71 2.42 -0.84
CA LEU A 110 4.36 3.63 -1.31
C LEU A 110 5.80 3.37 -1.79
N LYS A 111 6.57 2.57 -1.06
CA LYS A 111 7.92 2.17 -1.46
C LYS A 111 7.91 1.43 -2.80
N ARG A 112 7.02 0.44 -2.96
CA ARG A 112 6.87 -0.29 -4.23
C ARG A 112 6.45 0.61 -5.38
N TYR A 113 5.53 1.54 -5.13
CA TYR A 113 5.11 2.53 -6.13
C TYR A 113 6.31 3.40 -6.56
N LYS A 114 7.10 3.90 -5.60
CA LYS A 114 8.30 4.67 -5.90
C LYS A 114 9.34 3.87 -6.67
N GLU A 115 9.57 2.61 -6.33
CA GLU A 115 10.49 1.73 -7.06
C GLU A 115 10.05 1.57 -8.52
N LYS A 116 8.74 1.38 -8.75
CA LYS A 116 8.17 1.21 -10.10
C LYS A 116 8.13 2.50 -10.92
N HIS A 117 7.86 3.64 -10.29
CA HIS A 117 7.58 4.92 -10.98
C HIS A 117 8.67 5.98 -10.80
N GLY A 118 9.69 5.74 -9.99
CA GLY A 118 10.74 6.70 -9.62
C GLY A 118 10.28 7.80 -8.64
N HIS A 119 8.99 7.89 -8.33
CA HIS A 119 8.41 8.98 -7.55
C HIS A 119 7.20 8.54 -6.70
N CYS A 120 6.86 9.34 -5.69
CA CYS A 120 5.68 9.13 -4.84
C CYS A 120 4.41 9.86 -5.32
N HIS A 121 4.40 10.41 -6.54
CA HIS A 121 3.24 11.14 -7.08
C HIS A 121 2.18 10.18 -7.62
N VAL A 122 1.28 9.76 -6.74
CA VAL A 122 0.18 8.83 -7.07
C VAL A 122 -1.02 9.61 -7.59
N ARG A 123 -1.58 9.17 -8.73
CA ARG A 123 -2.70 9.86 -9.38
C ARG A 123 -4.02 9.55 -8.66
N GLU A 124 -4.83 10.58 -8.40
CA GLU A 124 -6.17 10.41 -7.82
C GLU A 124 -7.25 10.12 -8.89
N GLN A 125 -7.03 9.08 -9.70
CA GLN A 125 -8.01 8.65 -10.72
C GLN A 125 -8.73 7.39 -10.25
N LYS A 126 -10.07 7.41 -10.17
CA LYS A 126 -10.86 6.30 -9.61
C LYS A 126 -10.63 4.94 -10.30
N ASN A 127 -10.21 4.97 -11.56
CA ASN A 127 -10.02 3.78 -12.39
C ASN A 127 -8.57 3.24 -12.30
N ASP A 128 -7.70 3.93 -11.58
CA ASP A 128 -6.30 3.58 -11.41
C ASP A 128 -6.17 2.53 -10.28
N PRO A 129 -5.46 1.41 -10.49
CA PRO A 129 -5.18 0.43 -9.43
C PRO A 129 -4.53 1.03 -8.18
N ASP A 130 -3.77 2.12 -8.32
CA ASP A 130 -3.06 2.80 -7.23
C ASP A 130 -3.90 3.92 -6.57
N PHE A 131 -5.16 4.11 -6.99
CA PHE A 131 -6.08 5.06 -6.38
C PHE A 131 -6.22 4.94 -4.84
N PRO A 132 -6.20 3.74 -4.24
CA PRO A 132 -6.16 3.61 -2.78
C PRO A 132 -4.94 4.20 -2.11
N LEU A 133 -3.77 4.03 -2.73
CA LEU A 133 -2.54 4.62 -2.25
C LEU A 133 -2.62 6.16 -2.36
N ALA A 134 -3.18 6.68 -3.45
CA ALA A 134 -3.40 8.12 -3.63
C ALA A 134 -4.30 8.71 -2.53
N GLN A 135 -5.42 8.05 -2.21
CA GLN A 135 -6.28 8.47 -1.10
C GLN A 135 -5.57 8.43 0.25
N TRP A 136 -4.73 7.42 0.49
CA TRP A 136 -3.96 7.33 1.71
C TRP A 136 -2.92 8.46 1.84
N VAL A 137 -2.18 8.77 0.77
CA VAL A 137 -1.24 9.90 0.70
C VAL A 137 -1.95 11.22 0.97
N ARG A 138 -3.11 11.46 0.33
CA ARG A 138 -3.93 12.66 0.58
C ARG A 138 -4.32 12.79 2.05
N ARG A 139 -4.73 11.69 2.69
CA ARG A 139 -5.05 11.69 4.13
C ARG A 139 -3.83 12.03 4.99
N GLN A 140 -2.62 11.56 4.63
CA GLN A 140 -1.40 11.92 5.36
C GLN A 140 -1.13 13.43 5.26
N ARG A 141 -1.32 14.04 4.08
CA ARG A 141 -1.18 15.49 3.88
C ARG A 141 -2.18 16.30 4.73
N VAL A 142 -3.45 15.90 4.75
CA VAL A 142 -4.46 16.54 5.61
C VAL A 142 -4.11 16.43 7.10
N MET A 143 -3.59 15.27 7.55
CA MET A 143 -3.13 15.10 8.92
C MET A 143 -1.89 15.94 9.23
N TYR A 144 -1.00 16.14 8.25
CA TYR A 144 0.18 16.99 8.38
C TYR A 144 -0.20 18.46 8.49
N ASP A 145 -1.08 18.98 7.63
CA ASP A 145 -1.56 20.36 7.71
C ASP A 145 -2.16 20.66 9.09
N LYS A 146 -2.96 19.73 9.61
CA LYS A 146 -3.54 19.83 10.96
C LYS A 146 -2.46 19.74 12.05
N HIS A 147 -1.44 18.91 11.89
CA HIS A 147 -0.32 18.79 12.82
C HIS A 147 0.48 20.11 12.90
N VAL A 148 0.80 20.70 11.75
CA VAL A 148 1.51 22.01 11.65
C VAL A 148 0.67 23.13 12.26
N ALA A 149 -0.66 23.08 12.14
CA ALA A 149 -1.57 24.02 12.79
C ALA A 149 -1.74 23.78 14.32
N GLY A 150 -0.97 22.87 14.93
CA GLY A 150 -1.03 22.55 16.37
C GLY A 150 -2.18 21.62 16.77
N GLY A 151 -2.90 21.05 15.82
CA GLY A 151 -3.98 20.11 16.07
C GLY A 151 -3.48 18.70 16.40
N LYS A 152 -4.19 17.99 17.29
CA LYS A 152 -3.89 16.58 17.59
C LYS A 152 -4.25 15.68 16.40
N THR A 153 -3.29 14.86 15.96
CA THR A 153 -3.46 13.86 14.88
C THR A 153 -2.73 12.56 15.19
N ALA A 154 -3.03 11.50 14.45
CA ALA A 154 -2.33 10.21 14.53
C ALA A 154 -1.02 10.19 13.71
N LEU A 155 -0.64 11.32 13.11
CA LEU A 155 0.60 11.47 12.34
C LEU A 155 1.69 11.96 13.31
N THR A 156 2.50 11.02 13.80
CA THR A 156 3.59 11.32 14.73
C THR A 156 4.82 11.84 13.98
N PRO A 157 5.76 12.54 14.65
CA PRO A 157 7.01 12.96 14.03
C PRO A 157 7.80 11.81 13.39
N GLU A 158 7.77 10.62 13.98
CA GLU A 158 8.44 9.42 13.45
C GLU A 158 7.80 8.97 12.14
N ARG A 159 6.46 9.05 12.03
CA ARG A 159 5.74 8.75 10.78
C ARG A 159 6.05 9.75 9.69
N ILE A 160 6.18 11.03 10.02
CA ILE A 160 6.58 12.08 9.06
C ILE A 160 7.99 11.77 8.52
N LYS A 161 8.95 11.54 9.42
CA LYS A 161 10.32 11.20 9.07
C LYS A 161 10.39 9.96 8.16
N LEU A 162 9.66 8.90 8.50
CA LEU A 162 9.59 7.69 7.68
C LEU A 162 9.05 7.96 6.27
N LEU A 163 8.06 8.84 6.11
CA LEU A 163 7.52 9.17 4.78
C LEU A 163 8.54 9.95 3.94
N GLU A 164 9.23 10.91 4.57
CA GLU A 164 10.25 11.73 3.92
C GLU A 164 11.48 10.91 3.49
N GLU A 165 11.97 10.02 4.35
CA GLU A 165 13.04 9.06 4.03
C GLU A 165 12.66 8.17 2.83
N ASN A 166 11.37 7.88 2.69
CA ASN A 166 10.83 7.12 1.56
C ASN A 166 10.41 8.00 0.38
N GLY A 167 10.74 9.30 0.39
CA GLY A 167 10.58 10.21 -0.74
C GLY A 167 9.18 10.82 -0.89
N LEU A 168 8.30 10.66 0.10
CA LEU A 168 7.03 11.39 0.17
C LEU A 168 7.15 12.55 1.15
N TYR A 169 7.15 13.76 0.61
CA TYR A 169 7.12 14.99 1.39
C TYR A 169 5.65 15.43 1.54
N LEU A 170 5.24 15.71 2.78
CA LEU A 170 3.84 16.02 3.09
C LEU A 170 3.50 17.49 2.86
N ASP A 171 4.47 18.39 2.99
CA ASP A 171 4.33 19.76 2.49
C ASP A 171 4.26 19.72 0.95
N VAL A 172 3.11 20.12 0.42
CA VAL A 172 2.83 20.07 -1.02
C VAL A 172 3.72 21.03 -1.83
N LYS A 173 4.10 22.17 -1.26
CA LYS A 173 4.98 23.14 -1.94
C LYS A 173 6.40 22.58 -2.00
N GLU A 174 6.88 22.03 -0.90
CA GLU A 174 8.19 21.38 -0.82
C GLU A 174 8.25 20.15 -1.74
N ASP A 175 7.24 19.28 -1.71
CA ASP A 175 7.18 18.08 -2.55
C ASP A 175 7.22 18.42 -4.05
N LYS A 176 6.48 19.46 -4.46
CA LYS A 176 6.50 19.97 -5.84
C LYS A 176 7.89 20.49 -6.22
N TRP A 177 8.53 21.27 -5.34
CA TRP A 177 9.86 21.80 -5.58
C TRP A 177 10.88 20.66 -5.71
N ARG A 178 10.89 19.72 -4.76
CA ARG A 178 11.80 18.57 -4.73
C ARG A 178 11.61 17.66 -5.95
N SER A 179 10.37 17.45 -6.39
CA SER A 179 10.07 16.66 -7.59
C SER A 179 10.65 17.31 -8.84
N ARG A 180 10.51 18.64 -9.00
CA ARG A 180 11.11 19.37 -10.14
C ARG A 180 12.64 19.39 -10.07
N TYR A 181 13.20 19.51 -8.87
CA TYR A 181 14.64 19.41 -8.65
C TYR A 181 15.18 18.03 -9.05
N ARG A 182 14.49 16.93 -8.70
CA ARG A 182 14.88 15.57 -9.14
C ARG A 182 14.86 15.43 -10.66
N LEU A 183 13.82 15.90 -11.33
CA LEU A 183 13.76 15.89 -12.80
C LEU A 183 14.92 16.68 -13.44
N LEU A 184 15.38 17.75 -12.79
CA LEU A 184 16.55 18.51 -13.24
C LEU A 184 17.87 17.75 -13.02
N LEU A 185 17.98 16.98 -11.93
CA LEU A 185 19.13 16.10 -11.68
C LEU A 185 19.22 14.98 -12.72
N GLU A 186 18.11 14.30 -13.01
CA GLU A 186 18.03 13.30 -14.09
C GLU A 186 18.48 13.89 -15.43
N PHE A 187 17.97 15.07 -15.79
CA PHE A 187 18.38 15.76 -17.01
C PHE A 187 19.88 16.08 -17.02
N LYS A 188 20.43 16.49 -15.87
CA LYS A 188 21.86 16.73 -15.71
C LYS A 188 22.68 15.47 -15.93
N GLU A 189 22.23 14.33 -15.42
CA GLU A 189 22.90 13.04 -15.61
C GLU A 189 22.84 12.59 -17.08
N GLU A 190 21.69 12.75 -17.73
CA GLU A 190 21.47 12.38 -19.15
C GLU A 190 22.29 13.24 -20.13
N HIS A 191 22.38 14.55 -19.88
CA HIS A 191 22.93 15.51 -20.84
C HIS A 191 24.23 16.19 -20.39
N ASN A 192 24.74 15.84 -19.20
CA ASN A 192 25.88 16.49 -18.54
C ASN A 192 25.74 18.02 -18.42
N ASN A 193 24.50 18.53 -18.39
CA ASN A 193 24.20 19.96 -18.29
C ASN A 193 22.77 20.19 -17.76
N VAL A 194 22.47 21.42 -17.32
CA VAL A 194 21.14 21.82 -16.84
C VAL A 194 20.44 22.82 -17.79
N PHE A 195 20.92 22.89 -19.03
CA PHE A 195 20.43 23.80 -20.06
C PHE A 195 19.31 23.15 -20.87
N LEU A 196 18.08 23.49 -20.48
CA LEU A 196 16.86 23.08 -21.17
C LEU A 196 16.68 23.91 -22.45
N ALA A 197 17.26 23.45 -23.57
CA ALA A 197 17.26 24.13 -24.88
C ALA A 197 15.85 24.27 -25.50
N GLU A 198 15.73 25.10 -26.55
CA GLU A 198 14.46 25.52 -27.16
C GLU A 198 13.82 24.50 -28.11
N GLY A 199 14.59 23.59 -28.73
CA GLY A 199 14.09 22.61 -29.70
C GLY A 199 13.89 21.21 -29.09
N ASP A 200 12.73 20.60 -29.34
CA ASP A 200 12.31 19.25 -28.93
C ASP A 200 12.71 18.85 -27.51
N ASN A 201 12.32 19.69 -26.53
CA ASN A 201 12.48 19.33 -25.13
C ASN A 201 11.26 18.52 -24.65
N PRO A 202 11.43 17.25 -24.25
CA PRO A 202 10.33 16.40 -23.79
C PRO A 202 9.71 16.85 -22.45
N ARG A 203 10.27 17.89 -21.77
CA ARG A 203 9.84 18.31 -20.42
C ARG A 203 9.56 19.82 -20.31
N PRO A 204 8.54 20.38 -21.01
CA PRO A 204 8.24 21.82 -21.03
C PRO A 204 7.94 22.42 -19.64
N MET A 205 7.34 21.64 -18.74
CA MET A 205 7.07 22.09 -17.37
C MET A 205 8.34 22.27 -16.52
N LEU A 206 9.38 21.49 -16.79
CA LEU A 206 10.68 21.61 -16.12
C LEU A 206 11.41 22.88 -16.59
N LYS A 207 11.31 23.21 -17.90
CA LYS A 207 11.87 24.44 -18.47
C LYS A 207 11.26 25.68 -17.83
N ALA A 208 9.93 25.78 -17.81
CA ALA A 208 9.22 26.90 -17.20
C ALA A 208 9.63 27.10 -15.74
N TRP A 209 9.69 26.01 -14.96
CA TRP A 209 10.14 26.09 -13.58
C TRP A 209 11.58 26.57 -13.42
N ALA A 210 12.53 26.05 -14.22
CA ALA A 210 13.92 26.48 -14.16
C ALA A 210 14.09 27.97 -14.55
N GLN A 211 13.29 28.45 -15.51
CA GLN A 211 13.23 29.87 -15.87
C GLN A 211 12.71 30.73 -14.72
N ASP A 212 11.66 30.29 -14.03
CA ASP A 212 11.14 30.97 -12.85
C ASP A 212 12.20 31.07 -11.73
N GLN A 213 12.95 29.99 -11.47
CA GLN A 213 14.04 30.02 -10.48
C GLN A 213 15.10 31.07 -10.83
N ARG A 214 15.50 31.18 -12.10
CA ARG A 214 16.45 32.20 -12.58
C ARG A 214 15.90 33.62 -12.41
N LYS A 215 14.63 33.83 -12.74
CA LYS A 215 13.93 35.12 -12.61
C LYS A 215 13.86 35.57 -11.16
N GLU A 216 13.42 34.69 -10.26
CA GLU A 216 13.33 35.01 -8.83
C GLU A 216 14.71 35.28 -8.21
N PHE A 217 15.77 34.60 -8.68
CA PHE A 217 17.14 34.87 -8.23
C PHE A 217 17.64 36.24 -8.70
N SER A 218 17.32 36.64 -9.93
CA SER A 218 17.62 38.00 -10.44
C SER A 218 16.95 39.07 -9.59
N LYS A 219 15.66 38.91 -9.28
CA LYS A 219 14.93 39.84 -8.39
C LYS A 219 15.62 39.99 -7.03
N LYS A 220 16.03 38.86 -6.42
CA LYS A 220 16.72 38.85 -5.13
C LYS A 220 18.05 39.60 -5.19
N LYS A 221 18.82 39.40 -6.26
CA LYS A 221 20.09 40.12 -6.49
C LYS A 221 19.87 41.62 -6.69
N GLU A 222 18.75 42.01 -7.30
CA GLU A 222 18.35 43.40 -7.53
C GLU A 222 17.67 44.06 -6.31
N GLY A 223 17.57 43.37 -5.16
CA GLY A 223 16.90 43.88 -3.96
C GLY A 223 15.37 43.98 -4.08
N LYS A 224 14.78 43.38 -5.12
CA LYS A 224 13.32 43.35 -5.33
C LYS A 224 12.69 42.19 -4.55
N PRO A 225 11.40 42.28 -4.19
CA PRO A 225 10.67 41.17 -3.58
C PRO A 225 10.78 39.90 -4.43
N SER A 226 11.29 38.83 -3.82
CA SER A 226 11.53 37.53 -4.44
C SER A 226 10.84 36.44 -3.63
N THR A 227 10.37 35.39 -4.30
CA THR A 227 9.78 34.21 -3.64
C THR A 227 10.81 33.12 -3.33
N LEU A 228 12.10 33.40 -3.47
CA LEU A 228 13.24 32.51 -3.14
C LEU A 228 13.85 32.74 -1.75
#